data_AF-A0A453FEP3-F1
#
_entry.id   AF-A0A453FEP3-F1
#
_cell.length_a   1.000
_cell.length_b   1.000
_cell.length_c   1.000
_cell.angle_alpha   90.00
_cell.angle_beta   90.00
_cell.angle_gamma   90.00
#
_symmetry.space_group_name_H-M   'P 1'
#
loop_
_entity.id
_entity.type
_entity.pdbx_description
1 polymer ?
#
loop_
_entity_poly.entity_id
_entity_poly.type
_entity_poly.pdbx_seq_one_letter_code
_entity_poly.pdbx_strand_id
1 'polypeptide(L)'
;SLNIPLSVETVCVFTAPIFSANASWATYLLTKEAKGHGAGLMAATILAMVPSYISRSVAGSYDNEAVAIFALIFTFYLYVKVRFSKRP
;
A
#
# COMPACT_ATOMS: atom_id res chain seq x y z
N SER A 1 29.87 -7.84 4.56
CA SER A 1 28.78 -7.64 5.53
C SER A 1 28.38 -6.18 5.48
N LEU A 2 27.20 -5.83 4.93
CA LEU A 2 26.73 -4.45 4.93
C LEU A 2 26.43 -4.05 6.39
N ASN A 3 27.42 -3.45 7.05
CA ASN A 3 27.30 -2.86 8.38
C ASN A 3 26.74 -1.45 8.20
N ILE A 4 25.42 -1.36 7.98
CA ILE A 4 24.71 -0.09 8.06
C ILE A 4 24.29 0.03 9.54
N PRO A 5 24.88 0.93 10.34
CA PRO A 5 24.48 1.15 11.72
C PRO A 5 23.13 1.88 11.74
N LEU A 6 22.05 1.15 11.48
CA LEU A 6 20.69 1.67 11.62
C LEU A 6 20.20 1.36 13.04
N SER A 7 19.91 2.41 13.79
CA SER A 7 19.19 2.29 15.05
C SER A 7 17.78 1.77 14.78
N VAL A 8 17.23 1.01 15.73
CA VAL A 8 15.86 0.46 15.66
C VAL A 8 14.83 1.58 15.43
N GLU A 9 15.08 2.77 15.97
CA GLU A 9 14.26 3.97 15.74
C GLU A 9 14.15 4.35 14.26
N THR A 10 15.25 4.29 13.52
CA THR A 10 15.26 4.61 12.08
C THR A 10 14.40 3.61 11.30
N VAL A 11 14.49 2.32 11.65
CA VAL A 11 13.66 1.27 11.04
C VAL A 11 12.18 1.52 11.35
N CYS A 12 11.84 1.81 12.60
CA CYS A 12 10.46 2.09 13.01
C CYS A 12 9.88 3.32 12.29
N VAL A 13 10.67 4.39 12.12
CA VAL A 13 10.24 5.62 11.44
C VAL A 13 9.93 5.40 9.96
N PHE A 14 10.74 4.59 9.26
CA PHE A 14 10.57 4.34 7.83
C PHE A 14 9.60 3.20 7.50
N THR A 15 9.23 2.38 8.47
CA THR A 15 8.31 1.25 8.24
C THR A 15 6.97 1.72 7.68
N ALA A 16 6.30 2.68 8.33
CA ALA A 16 5.00 3.18 7.87
C ALA A 16 5.02 3.82 6.46
N PRO A 17 6.00 4.69 6.12
CA PRO A 17 6.16 5.21 4.76
C PRO A 17 6.37 4.14 3.68
N ILE A 18 7.15 3.09 3.97
CA ILE A 18 7.40 1.98 3.03
C ILE A 18 6.10 1.21 2.76
N PHE A 19 5.31 0.91 3.80
CA PHE A 19 4.01 0.26 3.64
C PHE A 19 2.99 1.16 2.93
N SER A 20 3.04 2.48 3.15
CA SER A 20 2.20 3.46 2.44
C SER A 20 2.48 3.49 0.93
N ALA A 21 3.76 3.48 0.55
CA ALA A 21 4.15 3.37 -0.86
C ALA A 21 3.62 2.06 -1.49
N ASN A 22 3.77 0.93 -0.79
CA ASN A 22 3.26 -0.36 -1.25
C ASN A 22 1.72 -0.42 -1.32
N ALA A 23 1.01 0.28 -0.44
CA ALA A 23 -0.45 0.38 -0.50
C ALA A 23 -0.93 1.16 -1.73
N SER A 24 -0.23 2.24 -2.11
CA SER A 24 -0.51 2.98 -3.35
C SER A 24 -0.33 2.08 -4.60
N TRP A 25 0.71 1.25 -4.59
CA TRP A 25 0.96 0.27 -5.66
C TRP A 25 -0.10 -0.83 -5.70
N ALA A 26 -0.48 -1.38 -4.54
CA ALA A 26 -1.55 -2.37 -4.45
C ALA A 26 -2.89 -1.81 -4.93
N THR A 27 -3.16 -0.53 -4.68
CA THR A 27 -4.37 0.18 -5.13
C THR A 27 -4.41 0.34 -6.63
N TYR A 28 -3.27 0.72 -7.23
CA TYR A 28 -3.11 0.70 -8.68
C TYR A 28 -3.44 -0.67 -9.27
N LEU A 29 -2.88 -1.74 -8.69
CA LEU A 29 -3.10 -3.11 -9.15
C LEU A 29 -4.55 -3.58 -8.99
N LEU A 30 -5.23 -3.20 -7.91
CA LEU A 30 -6.64 -3.50 -7.70
C LEU A 30 -7.52 -2.79 -8.75
N THR A 31 -7.35 -1.49 -8.91
CA THR A 31 -8.21 -0.69 -9.77
C THR A 31 -7.93 -0.92 -11.26
N LYS A 32 -6.70 -1.26 -11.65
CA LYS A 32 -6.40 -1.65 -13.04
C LYS A 32 -7.17 -2.91 -13.47
N GLU A 33 -7.30 -3.91 -12.59
CA GLU A 33 -8.03 -5.15 -12.89
C GLU A 33 -9.54 -4.89 -12.97
N ALA A 34 -10.05 -3.87 -12.26
CA ALA A 34 -11.47 -3.53 -12.25
C ALA A 34 -11.93 -2.71 -13.47
N LYS A 35 -11.15 -1.71 -13.90
CA LYS A 35 -11.62 -0.72 -14.91
C LYS A 35 -10.56 -0.30 -15.92
N GLY A 36 -9.30 -0.72 -15.76
CA GLY A 36 -8.19 -0.42 -16.67
C GLY A 36 -7.14 0.54 -16.12
N HIS A 37 -6.05 0.70 -16.87
CA HIS A 37 -4.80 1.34 -16.42
C HIS A 37 -4.97 2.81 -15.99
N GLY A 38 -5.79 3.61 -16.69
CA GLY A 38 -6.00 5.03 -16.37
C GLY A 38 -6.73 5.24 -15.03
N ALA A 39 -7.75 4.41 -14.75
CA ALA A 39 -8.43 4.43 -13.46
C ALA A 39 -7.51 4.00 -12.32
N GLY A 40 -6.61 3.03 -12.58
CA GLY A 40 -5.59 2.59 -11.63
C GLY A 40 -4.65 3.70 -11.19
N LEU A 41 -4.12 4.48 -12.14
CA LEU A 41 -3.22 5.58 -11.85
C LEU A 41 -3.90 6.66 -11.01
N MET A 42 -5.12 7.05 -11.38
CA MET A 42 -5.88 8.05 -10.64
C MET A 42 -6.18 7.59 -9.21
N ALA A 43 -6.58 6.32 -9.02
CA ALA A 43 -6.85 5.76 -7.69
C ALA A 43 -5.60 5.72 -6.80
N ALA A 44 -4.45 5.34 -7.36
CA ALA A 44 -3.19 5.33 -6.63
C ALA A 44 -2.76 6.73 -6.18
N THR A 45 -2.89 7.74 -7.05
CA THR A 45 -2.59 9.13 -6.72
C THR A 45 -3.52 9.68 -5.63
N ILE A 46 -4.81 9.35 -5.70
CA ILE A 46 -5.79 9.76 -4.67
C ILE A 46 -5.42 9.14 -3.32
N LEU A 47 -5.10 7.84 -3.27
CA LEU A 47 -4.71 7.20 -2.01
C LEU A 47 -3.41 7.79 -1.46
N ALA A 48 -2.44 8.11 -2.32
CA ALA A 48 -1.17 8.70 -1.89
C ALA A 48 -1.35 10.09 -1.24
N MET A 49 -2.35 10.87 -1.66
CA MET A 49 -2.61 12.21 -1.12
C MET A 49 -3.70 12.27 -0.06
N VAL A 50 -4.44 11.18 0.21
CA VAL A 50 -5.58 11.25 1.11
C VAL A 50 -5.11 11.49 2.56
N PRO A 51 -5.53 12.60 3.20
CA PRO A 51 -5.03 12.97 4.53
C PRO A 51 -5.39 11.94 5.60
N SER A 52 -6.52 11.24 5.42
CA SER A 52 -6.96 10.15 6.29
C SER A 52 -5.98 8.96 6.31
N TYR A 53 -5.32 8.65 5.20
CA TYR A 53 -4.34 7.55 5.15
C TYR A 53 -2.97 8.01 5.66
N ILE A 54 -2.59 9.25 5.34
CA ILE A 54 -1.34 9.88 5.81
C ILE A 54 -1.33 9.97 7.35
N SER A 55 -2.46 10.34 7.97
CA SER A 55 -2.60 10.41 9.43
C SER A 55 -2.30 9.10 10.16
N ARG A 56 -2.51 7.95 9.50
CA ARG A 56 -2.36 6.60 10.08
C ARG A 56 -1.01 5.95 9.71
N SER A 57 -0.28 6.57 8.79
CA SER A 57 0.97 6.04 8.21
C SER A 57 2.10 7.08 8.21
N VAL A 58 2.06 8.04 9.15
CA VAL A 58 3.07 9.10 9.25
C VAL A 58 4.42 8.52 9.70
N ALA A 59 5.52 9.11 9.24
CA ALA A 59 6.86 8.72 9.66
C ALA A 59 7.00 8.81 11.18
N GLY A 60 7.43 7.72 11.82
CA GLY A 60 7.51 7.61 13.28
C GLY A 60 6.26 7.00 13.94
N SER A 61 5.14 6.88 13.21
CA SER A 61 3.97 6.13 13.66
C SER A 61 4.18 4.65 13.39
N TYR A 62 4.79 3.95 14.34
CA TYR A 62 4.91 2.49 14.31
C TYR A 62 3.59 1.85 14.74
N ASP A 63 2.56 2.02 13.91
CA ASP A 63 1.22 1.48 14.16
C ASP A 63 0.90 0.35 13.17
N ASN A 64 0.07 -0.60 13.63
CA ASN A 64 -0.38 -1.75 12.86
C ASN A 64 -1.30 -1.37 11.70
N GLU A 65 -1.87 -0.16 11.74
CA GLU A 65 -2.82 0.32 10.75
C GLU A 65 -2.20 0.46 9.34
N ALA A 66 -0.96 0.94 9.23
CA ALA A 66 -0.28 1.08 7.95
C ALA A 66 -0.10 -0.27 7.24
N VAL A 67 0.27 -1.31 8.00
CA VAL A 67 0.46 -2.68 7.50
C VAL A 67 -0.88 -3.34 7.20
N ALA A 68 -1.88 -3.17 8.07
CA ALA A 68 -3.21 -3.73 7.89
C ALA A 68 -3.90 -3.19 6.63
N ILE A 69 -3.77 -1.88 6.35
CA ILE A 69 -4.36 -1.26 5.16
C ILE A 69 -3.72 -1.79 3.89
N PHE A 70 -2.39 -1.94 3.85
CA PHE A 70 -1.69 -2.59 2.74
C PHE A 70 -2.19 -4.02 2.50
N ALA A 71 -2.22 -4.84 3.56
CA ALA A 71 -2.64 -6.23 3.48
C ALA A 71 -4.09 -6.37 3.00
N LEU A 72 -4.98 -5.47 3.44
CA LEU A 72 -6.38 -5.44 3.04
C LEU A 72 -6.54 -5.12 1.55
N ILE A 73 -5.88 -4.07 1.04
CA ILE A 73 -5.93 -3.71 -0.39
C ILE A 73 -5.34 -4.83 -1.24
N PHE A 74 -4.21 -5.40 -0.81
CA PHE A 74 -3.56 -6.50 -1.53
C PHE A 74 -4.42 -7.78 -1.55
N THR A 75 -5.11 -8.09 -0.45
CA THR A 75 -6.05 -9.22 -0.39
C THR A 75 -7.23 -9.01 -1.34
N PHE A 76 -7.79 -7.79 -1.40
CA PHE A 76 -8.82 -7.47 -2.39
C PHE A 76 -8.31 -7.59 -3.81
N TYR A 77 -7.08 -7.16 -4.09
CA TYR A 77 -6.46 -7.34 -5.40
C TYR A 77 -6.38 -8.82 -5.79
N LEU A 78 -5.84 -9.67 -4.90
CA LEU A 78 -5.74 -11.11 -5.14
C LEU A 78 -7.12 -11.74 -5.34
N TYR A 79 -8.11 -11.36 -4.51
CA TYR A 79 -9.47 -11.84 -4.62
C TYR A 79 -10.09 -11.49 -5.99
N VAL A 80 -10.02 -10.22 -6.40
CA VAL A 80 -10.51 -9.77 -7.71
C VAL A 80 -9.79 -10.52 -8.82
N LYS A 81 -8.47 -10.60 -8.77
CA LYS A 81 -7.66 -11.29 -9.78
C LYS A 81 -8.05 -12.76 -9.94
N VAL A 82 -8.23 -13.48 -8.83
CA VAL A 82 -8.67 -14.88 -8.85
C VAL A 82 -10.09 -15.01 -9.42
N ARG A 83 -11.00 -14.11 -9.06
CA ARG A 83 -12.40 -14.15 -9.53
C ARG A 83 -12.54 -13.80 -11.00
N PHE A 84 -11.74 -12.88 -11.52
CA PHE A 84 -11.72 -12.54 -12.95
C PHE A 84 -11.01 -13.61 -13.79
N SER A 85 -9.95 -14.23 -13.28
CA SER A 85 -9.29 -15.35 -13.98
C SER A 85 -10.17 -16.59 -14.15
N LYS A 86 -11.28 -16.69 -13.39
CA LYS A 86 -12.25 -17.78 -13.46
C LYS A 86 -13.49 -17.46 -14.30
N ARG A 87 -13.56 -16.30 -14.97
CA ARG A 87 -14.64 -16.02 -15.94
C ARG A 87 -14.31 -16.79 -17.24
N PRO A 88 -15.16 -17.73 -17.68
CA PRO A 88 -14.99 -18.41 -18.97
C PRO A 88 -15.16 -17.43 -20.14
#